data_AF-A0A514WKJ6-F1
#
_entry.id   AF-A0A514WKJ6-F1
#
_cell.length_a   1.000
_cell.length_b   1.000
_cell.length_c   1.000
_cell.angle_alpha   90.00
_cell.angle_beta   90.00
_cell.angle_gamma   90.00
#
_symmetry.space_group_name_H-M   'P 1'
#
loop_
_entity.id
_entity.type
_entity.pdbx_description
1 polymer ?
#
loop_
_entity_poly.entity_id
_entity_poly.type
_entity_poly.pdbx_seq_one_letter_code
_entity_poly.pdbx_strand_id
1 'polypeptide(L)'
;MGPFGADPAQVYATDAASRQVTLADGSTVLLAPRSRLTVAGRGQEHIALSGGALFDIRHDPGRTLEITAGDLAISDIGTRFDVQAGDDAVRVAVVEGKVDVRAEAMDGPLQLSAGSGLAYDRGARTAVVGPVRSGDVGSWKDGRLTYDNAPLALVAGDLHRYAGVMVDVPPALRERRFSGTLIVDNGDAALRDLVQLMGLRLGGHAGAWRLEQP
;
A
#
# COMPACT_ATOMS: atom_id res chain seq x y z
N MET A 1 -14.45 3.44 41.81
CA MET A 1 -13.17 3.98 41.28
C MET A 1 -13.36 4.08 39.78
N GLY A 2 -13.32 5.29 39.22
CA GLY A 2 -13.81 5.61 37.87
C GLY A 2 -13.04 4.92 36.73
N PRO A 3 -13.64 4.79 35.54
CA PRO A 3 -13.11 4.00 34.45
C PRO A 3 -11.82 4.66 33.91
N PHE A 4 -10.77 3.85 33.74
CA PHE A 4 -9.62 4.23 32.94
C PHE A 4 -10.12 4.44 31.51
N GLY A 5 -10.34 5.70 31.14
CA GLY A 5 -10.62 6.09 29.76
C GLY A 5 -9.46 5.62 28.90
N ALA A 6 -9.65 4.55 28.15
CA ALA A 6 -8.87 4.33 26.95
C ALA A 6 -9.07 5.56 26.07
N ASP A 7 -8.00 6.26 25.71
CA ASP A 7 -8.09 7.33 24.73
C ASP A 7 -8.79 6.77 23.49
N PRO A 8 -9.86 7.43 23.00
CA PRO A 8 -10.62 6.89 21.89
C PRO A 8 -9.72 6.82 20.66
N ALA A 9 -9.66 5.63 20.05
CA ALA A 9 -8.95 5.46 18.79
C ALA A 9 -9.51 6.41 17.74
N GLN A 10 -8.63 7.16 17.09
CA GLN A 10 -9.01 8.09 16.04
C GLN A 10 -9.03 7.37 14.69
N VAL A 11 -10.19 7.36 14.04
CA VAL A 11 -10.37 6.68 12.76
C VAL A 11 -10.47 7.71 11.64
N TYR A 12 -9.66 7.51 10.61
CA TYR A 12 -9.68 8.26 9.35
C TYR A 12 -10.03 7.29 8.22
N ALA A 13 -10.88 7.73 7.30
CA ALA A 13 -11.23 6.99 6.10
C ALA A 13 -11.27 7.94 4.90
N THR A 14 -11.00 7.37 3.73
CA THR A 14 -11.02 8.06 2.43
C THR A 14 -11.91 7.31 1.45
N ASP A 15 -12.66 8.06 0.65
CA ASP A 15 -13.40 7.53 -0.50
C ASP A 15 -12.53 7.65 -1.76
N ALA A 16 -12.89 8.51 -2.72
CA ALA A 16 -12.13 8.66 -3.96
C ALA A 16 -10.91 9.59 -3.86
N ALA A 17 -10.81 10.39 -2.80
CA ALA A 17 -9.74 11.37 -2.62
C ALA A 17 -8.79 10.95 -1.49
N SER A 18 -7.50 11.25 -1.64
CA SER A 18 -6.52 11.09 -0.57
C SER A 18 -6.75 12.13 0.54
N ARG A 19 -6.26 11.82 1.74
CA ARG A 19 -6.37 12.71 2.90
C ARG A 19 -5.06 12.78 3.66
N GLN A 20 -4.57 13.99 3.90
CA GLN A 20 -3.45 14.21 4.80
C GLN A 20 -3.94 14.19 6.25
N VAL A 21 -3.24 13.45 7.09
CA VAL A 21 -3.44 13.32 8.53
C VAL A 21 -2.15 13.76 9.22
N THR A 22 -2.26 14.66 10.20
CA THR A 22 -1.14 15.09 11.04
C THR A 22 -1.27 14.42 12.39
N LEU A 23 -0.25 13.69 12.80
CA LEU A 23 -0.17 13.02 14.10
C LEU A 23 0.28 14.01 15.19
N ALA A 24 0.12 13.64 16.46
CA ALA A 24 0.42 14.52 17.60
C ALA A 24 1.91 14.95 17.73
N ASP A 25 2.84 14.18 17.17
CA ASP A 25 4.28 14.51 17.09
C ASP A 25 4.64 15.44 15.92
N GLY A 26 3.67 15.78 15.07
CA GLY A 26 3.91 16.51 13.83
C GLY A 26 4.30 15.62 12.65
N SER A 27 4.34 14.29 12.82
CA SER A 27 4.46 13.35 11.70
C SER A 27 3.24 13.47 10.79
N THR A 28 3.43 13.20 9.50
CA THR A 28 2.34 13.29 8.51
C THR A 28 2.10 11.95 7.83
N VAL A 29 0.83 11.64 7.63
CA VAL A 29 0.37 10.44 6.92
C VAL A 29 -0.54 10.88 5.81
N LEU A 30 -0.15 10.64 4.56
CA LEU A 30 -1.00 10.84 3.41
C LEU A 30 -1.74 9.52 3.14
N LEU A 31 -2.99 9.44 3.59
CA LEU A 31 -3.86 8.29 3.39
C LEU A 31 -4.32 8.27 1.92
N ALA A 32 -4.06 7.17 1.23
CA ALA A 32 -4.47 6.96 -0.15
C ALA A 32 -6.01 6.92 -0.27
N PRO A 33 -6.59 7.05 -1.47
CA PRO A 33 -8.01 6.80 -1.69
C PRO A 33 -8.43 5.39 -1.23
N ARG A 34 -9.70 5.21 -0.90
CA ARG A 34 -10.33 3.94 -0.52
C ARG A 34 -9.56 3.21 0.58
N SER A 35 -9.09 3.97 1.57
CA SER A 35 -8.21 3.48 2.62
C SER A 35 -8.70 3.94 3.98
N ARG A 36 -8.26 3.24 5.02
CA ARG A 36 -8.65 3.49 6.40
C ARG A 36 -7.42 3.44 7.30
N LEU A 37 -7.29 4.44 8.15
CA LEU A 37 -6.25 4.56 9.16
C LEU A 37 -6.93 4.64 10.53
N THR A 38 -6.51 3.79 11.46
CA THR A 38 -6.93 3.88 12.86
C THR A 38 -5.71 4.16 13.71
N VAL A 39 -5.72 5.26 14.45
CA VAL A 39 -4.63 5.68 15.31
C VAL A 39 -5.07 5.52 16.76
N ALA A 40 -4.29 4.81 17.56
CA ALA A 40 -4.60 4.47 18.93
C ALA A 40 -3.37 4.63 19.84
N GLY A 41 -3.61 4.58 21.14
CA GLY A 41 -2.59 4.83 22.16
C GLY A 41 -2.48 6.30 22.54
N ARG A 42 -2.04 6.58 23.76
CA ARG A 42 -1.93 7.96 24.28
C ARG A 42 -0.90 8.77 23.51
N GLY A 43 0.15 8.09 23.04
CA GLY A 43 1.17 8.68 22.20
C GLY A 43 0.81 8.70 20.72
N GLN A 44 -0.30 8.09 20.30
CA GLN A 44 -0.54 7.72 18.89
C GLN A 44 0.56 6.79 18.36
N GLU A 45 0.99 5.84 19.18
CA GLU A 45 2.04 4.87 18.82
C GLU A 45 1.53 3.69 18.02
N HIS A 46 0.23 3.35 18.11
CA HIS A 46 -0.35 2.21 17.40
C HIS A 46 -1.20 2.68 16.24
N ILE A 47 -0.87 2.23 15.03
CA ILE A 47 -1.55 2.61 13.80
C ILE A 47 -2.00 1.34 13.08
N ALA A 48 -3.28 1.20 12.78
CA ALA A 48 -3.78 0.15 11.90
C ALA A 48 -4.17 0.75 10.54
N LEU A 49 -3.57 0.23 9.47
CA LEU A 49 -3.79 0.64 8.10
C LEU A 49 -4.51 -0.47 7.32
N SER A 50 -5.55 -0.08 6.60
CA SER A 50 -6.16 -0.86 5.52
C SER A 50 -6.15 -0.02 4.24
N GLY A 51 -5.60 -0.57 3.16
CA GLY A 51 -5.36 0.19 1.94
C GLY A 51 -3.97 0.79 1.87
N GLY A 52 -3.85 2.00 1.33
CA GLY A 52 -2.58 2.67 1.06
C GLY A 52 -2.31 3.88 1.94
N ALA A 53 -1.06 4.10 2.33
CA ALA A 53 -0.64 5.36 2.94
C ALA A 53 0.85 5.62 2.73
N LEU A 54 1.18 6.91 2.54
CA LEU A 54 2.56 7.39 2.59
C LEU A 54 2.80 8.00 3.97
N PHE A 55 3.78 7.46 4.69
CA PHE A 55 4.19 7.92 6.01
C PHE A 55 5.43 8.79 5.87
N ASP A 56 5.39 9.95 6.52
CA ASP A 56 6.51 10.84 6.72
C ASP A 56 6.62 11.10 8.23
N ILE A 57 7.38 10.21 8.88
CA ILE A 57 7.49 10.15 10.33
C ILE A 57 8.69 10.96 10.78
N ARG A 58 8.44 11.87 11.71
CA ARG A 58 9.49 12.65 12.34
C ARG A 58 10.41 11.73 13.14
N HIS A 59 11.72 11.89 12.94
CA HIS A 59 12.71 11.13 13.69
C HIS A 59 12.65 11.39 15.20
N ASP A 60 12.34 10.34 15.96
CA ASP A 60 12.30 10.33 17.42
C ASP A 60 12.70 8.93 17.95
N PRO A 61 13.96 8.72 18.35
CA PRO A 61 14.40 7.44 18.89
C PRO A 61 13.76 7.08 20.25
N GLY A 62 13.10 8.03 20.91
CA GLY A 62 12.35 7.80 22.15
C GLY A 62 10.95 7.25 21.92
N ARG A 63 10.47 7.21 20.66
CA ARG A 63 9.12 6.78 20.30
C ARG A 63 9.14 5.85 19.09
N THR A 64 8.71 4.62 19.30
CA THR A 64 8.48 3.66 18.21
C THR A 64 7.02 3.69 17.79
N LEU A 65 6.76 3.93 16.51
CA LEU A 65 5.46 3.72 15.89
C LEU A 65 5.33 2.26 15.47
N GLU A 66 4.23 1.64 15.86
CA GLU A 66 3.83 0.31 15.42
C GLU A 66 2.66 0.42 14.46
N ILE A 67 2.93 0.12 13.19
CA ILE A 67 1.95 0.16 12.11
C ILE A 67 1.58 -1.28 11.72
N THR A 68 0.31 -1.65 11.87
CA THR A 68 -0.22 -2.92 11.38
C THR A 68 -0.90 -2.71 10.03
N ALA A 69 -0.49 -3.48 9.02
CA ALA A 69 -1.02 -3.41 7.66
C ALA A 69 -1.27 -4.83 7.14
N GLY A 70 -2.54 -5.27 7.17
CA GLY A 70 -2.88 -6.66 6.90
C GLY A 70 -2.21 -7.59 7.92
N ASP A 71 -1.35 -8.49 7.42
CA ASP A 71 -0.62 -9.46 8.26
C ASP A 71 0.78 -8.96 8.65
N LEU A 72 1.16 -7.75 8.25
CA LEU A 72 2.45 -7.15 8.57
C LEU A 72 2.35 -6.22 9.78
N ALA A 73 3.34 -6.31 10.66
CA ALA A 73 3.64 -5.32 11.68
C ALA A 73 4.94 -4.60 11.30
N ILE A 74 4.88 -3.26 11.24
CA ILE A 74 5.97 -2.38 10.82
C ILE A 74 6.32 -1.50 12.00
N SER A 75 7.55 -1.56 12.47
CA SER A 75 8.08 -0.69 13.52
C SER A 75 8.95 0.38 12.90
N ASP A 76 8.67 1.64 13.22
CA ASP A 76 9.42 2.79 12.74
C ASP A 76 9.73 3.78 13.88
N ILE A 77 10.87 4.47 13.79
CA ILE A 77 11.32 5.50 14.72
C ILE A 77 11.62 6.84 14.02
N GLY A 78 11.31 6.96 12.72
CA GLY A 78 11.65 8.13 11.92
C GLY A 78 12.06 7.80 10.51
N THR A 79 11.09 7.38 9.71
CA THR A 79 11.30 6.98 8.33
C THR A 79 10.23 7.58 7.44
N ARG A 80 10.61 7.81 6.18
CA ARG A 80 9.66 8.09 5.12
C ARG A 80 9.50 6.86 4.24
N PHE A 81 8.28 6.32 4.20
CA PHE A 81 7.98 5.08 3.51
C PHE A 81 6.52 5.00 3.08
N ASP A 82 6.27 4.25 2.01
CA ASP A 82 4.94 3.96 1.47
C ASP A 82 4.52 2.54 1.87
N VAL A 83 3.25 2.38 2.26
CA VAL A 83 2.64 1.08 2.53
C VAL A 83 1.39 0.94 1.67
N GLN A 84 1.27 -0.19 0.97
CA GLN A 84 0.11 -0.58 0.19
C GLN A 84 -0.37 -1.94 0.65
N ALA A 85 -1.41 -1.97 1.48
CA ALA A 85 -2.09 -3.18 1.92
C ALA A 85 -3.32 -3.44 1.03
N GLY A 86 -3.16 -4.34 0.07
CA GLY A 86 -4.25 -4.94 -0.70
C GLY A 86 -4.76 -6.23 -0.06
N ASP A 87 -5.76 -6.84 -0.70
CA ASP A 87 -6.37 -8.08 -0.21
C ASP A 87 -5.41 -9.26 -0.27
N ASP A 88 -4.67 -9.40 -1.37
CA ASP A 88 -3.77 -10.53 -1.62
C ASP A 88 -2.30 -10.26 -1.22
N ALA A 89 -1.90 -9.00 -1.15
CA ALA A 89 -0.50 -8.62 -0.96
C ALA A 89 -0.34 -7.29 -0.22
N VAL A 90 0.75 -7.19 0.53
CA VAL A 90 1.18 -5.96 1.20
C VAL A 90 2.53 -5.54 0.66
N ARG A 91 2.67 -4.28 0.24
CA ARG A 91 3.95 -3.70 -0.20
C ARG A 91 4.40 -2.62 0.76
N VAL A 92 5.68 -2.60 1.06
CA VAL A 92 6.35 -1.56 1.85
C VAL A 92 7.54 -1.05 1.05
N ALA A 93 7.70 0.27 0.94
CA ALA A 93 8.77 0.88 0.18
C ALA A 93 9.39 2.04 0.95
N VAL A 94 10.69 1.99 1.23
CA VAL A 94 11.37 2.97 2.07
C VAL A 94 12.17 3.94 1.22
N VAL A 95 11.94 5.25 1.38
CA VAL A 95 12.71 6.28 0.68
C VAL A 95 13.80 6.90 1.56
N GLU A 96 13.57 7.03 2.86
CA GLU A 96 14.52 7.62 3.80
C GLU A 96 14.34 6.98 5.18
N GLY A 97 15.44 6.64 5.86
CA GLY A 97 15.41 5.99 7.17
C GLY A 97 15.44 4.46 7.10
N LYS A 98 14.83 3.81 8.09
CA LYS A 98 14.75 2.36 8.21
C LYS A 98 13.50 1.92 8.97
N VAL A 99 12.82 0.91 8.46
CA VAL A 99 11.72 0.24 9.18
C VAL A 99 12.05 -1.21 9.44
N ASP A 100 11.55 -1.73 10.55
CA ASP A 100 11.58 -3.17 10.84
C ASP A 100 10.21 -3.76 10.52
N VAL A 101 10.16 -4.72 9.60
CA VAL A 101 8.93 -5.41 9.19
C VAL A 101 8.90 -6.81 9.78
N ARG A 102 7.76 -7.19 10.34
CA ARG A 102 7.50 -8.51 10.91
C ARG A 102 6.21 -9.06 10.34
N ALA A 103 6.18 -10.36 10.12
CA ALA A 103 4.96 -11.12 9.85
C ALA A 103 5.04 -12.44 10.61
N GLU A 104 3.90 -13.01 10.99
CA GLU A 104 3.86 -14.31 11.66
C GLU A 104 4.52 -15.42 10.81
N ALA A 105 4.43 -15.31 9.49
CA ALA A 105 5.02 -16.27 8.56
C ALA A 105 6.53 -16.10 8.33
N MET A 106 7.16 -15.06 8.90
CA MET A 106 8.58 -14.80 8.73
C MET A 106 9.37 -15.32 9.93
N ASP A 107 10.56 -15.87 9.69
CA ASP A 107 11.44 -16.41 10.75
C ASP A 107 11.97 -15.34 11.72
N GLY A 108 11.77 -14.06 11.42
CA GLY A 108 12.17 -12.93 12.27
C GLY A 108 11.87 -11.57 11.64
N PRO A 109 12.20 -10.47 12.36
CA PRO A 109 12.11 -9.13 11.81
C PRO A 109 13.08 -8.94 10.65
N LEU A 110 12.60 -8.28 9.61
CA LEU A 110 13.36 -7.88 8.46
C LEU A 110 13.48 -6.36 8.43
N GLN A 111 14.71 -5.87 8.44
CA GLN A 111 14.97 -4.43 8.35
C GLN A 111 15.01 -3.99 6.89
N LEU A 112 14.21 -2.99 6.54
CA LEU A 112 14.24 -2.30 5.25
C LEU A 112 14.89 -0.94 5.42
N SER A 113 15.93 -0.67 4.64
CA SER A 113 16.60 0.63 4.58
C SER A 113 16.14 1.43 3.37
N ALA A 114 16.44 2.73 3.36
CA ALA A 114 16.25 3.59 2.21
C ALA A 114 16.68 2.95 0.87
N GLY A 115 15.82 3.04 -0.14
CA GLY A 115 16.04 2.44 -1.45
C GLY A 115 15.70 0.94 -1.52
N SER A 116 15.09 0.38 -0.49
CA SER A 116 14.63 -1.02 -0.45
C SER A 116 13.13 -1.08 -0.17
N GLY A 117 12.52 -2.18 -0.60
CA GLY A 117 11.13 -2.48 -0.33
C GLY A 117 10.89 -3.97 -0.15
N LEU A 118 9.69 -4.26 0.31
CA LEU A 118 9.19 -5.60 0.56
C LEU A 118 7.84 -5.77 -0.11
N ALA A 119 7.67 -6.89 -0.81
CA ALA A 119 6.37 -7.38 -1.23
C ALA A 119 6.08 -8.65 -0.45
N TYR A 120 5.01 -8.63 0.34
CA TYR A 120 4.48 -9.76 1.08
C TYR A 120 3.27 -10.33 0.36
N ASP A 121 3.36 -11.58 -0.07
CA ASP A 121 2.24 -12.34 -0.60
C ASP A 121 1.51 -13.02 0.56
N ARG A 122 0.24 -12.68 0.79
CA ARG A 122 -0.54 -13.19 1.92
C ARG A 122 -1.00 -14.63 1.71
N GLY A 123 -1.24 -15.03 0.46
CA GLY A 123 -1.67 -16.38 0.11
C GLY A 123 -0.53 -17.39 0.22
N ALA A 124 0.62 -17.06 -0.36
CA ALA A 124 1.84 -17.86 -0.27
C ALA A 124 2.55 -17.71 1.09
N ARG A 125 2.20 -16.68 1.87
CA ARG A 125 2.87 -16.30 3.13
C ARG A 125 4.37 -16.08 2.95
N THR A 126 4.77 -15.52 1.80
CA THR A 126 6.19 -15.27 1.48
C THR A 126 6.47 -13.78 1.36
N ALA A 127 7.67 -13.37 1.80
CA ALA A 127 8.18 -12.02 1.65
C ALA A 127 9.31 -12.01 0.61
N VAL A 128 9.26 -11.06 -0.33
CA VAL A 128 10.35 -10.80 -1.27
C VAL A 128 10.85 -9.38 -1.03
N VAL A 129 12.17 -9.26 -0.85
CA VAL A 129 12.85 -7.97 -0.71
C VAL A 129 13.49 -7.61 -2.04
N GLY A 130 13.37 -6.34 -2.42
CA GLY A 130 13.95 -5.83 -3.66
C GLY A 130 14.33 -4.36 -3.56
N PRO A 131 15.14 -3.87 -4.50
CA PRO A 131 15.45 -2.45 -4.60
C PRO A 131 14.19 -1.65 -4.98
N VAL A 132 14.06 -0.45 -4.42
CA VAL A 132 13.01 0.51 -4.79
C VAL A 132 13.67 1.84 -5.16
N ARG A 133 13.25 2.43 -6.28
CA ARG A 133 13.71 3.77 -6.65
C ARG A 133 12.97 4.78 -5.79
N SER A 134 13.70 5.74 -5.24
CA SER A 134 13.13 6.80 -4.40
C SER A 134 11.96 7.53 -5.07
N GLY A 135 12.05 7.78 -6.39
CA GLY A 135 10.99 8.42 -7.17
C GLY A 135 9.72 7.58 -7.37
N ASP A 136 9.74 6.29 -7.06
CA ASP A 136 8.55 5.43 -7.15
C ASP A 136 7.78 5.38 -5.81
N VAL A 137 8.43 5.70 -4.69
CA VAL A 137 7.81 5.74 -3.36
C VAL A 137 6.77 6.87 -3.30
N GLY A 138 5.51 6.52 -3.05
CA GLY A 138 4.42 7.49 -2.99
C GLY A 138 4.08 8.14 -4.33
N SER A 139 4.56 7.62 -5.46
CA SER A 139 4.33 8.18 -6.81
C SER A 139 2.84 8.24 -7.20
N TRP A 140 1.99 7.45 -6.55
CA TRP A 140 0.54 7.45 -6.71
C TRP A 140 -0.09 8.81 -6.40
N LYS A 141 0.55 9.64 -5.56
CA LYS A 141 0.08 11.00 -5.25
C LYS A 141 0.11 11.92 -6.47
N ASP A 142 0.96 11.59 -7.45
CA ASP A 142 1.13 12.30 -8.71
C ASP A 142 0.49 11.53 -9.87
N GLY A 143 -0.43 10.60 -9.58
CA GLY A 143 -1.15 9.84 -10.61
C GLY A 143 -0.32 8.74 -11.27
N ARG A 144 0.83 8.33 -10.70
CA ARG A 144 1.72 7.33 -11.29
C ARG A 144 1.84 6.09 -10.41
N LEU A 145 1.72 4.90 -11.00
CA LEU A 145 1.95 3.62 -10.34
C LEU A 145 3.05 2.86 -11.07
N THR A 146 4.16 2.59 -10.40
CA THR A 146 5.28 1.81 -10.95
C THR A 146 5.27 0.40 -10.38
N TYR A 147 5.48 -0.58 -11.26
CA TYR A 147 5.51 -1.99 -10.93
C TYR A 147 6.78 -2.64 -11.44
N ASP A 148 7.33 -3.53 -10.64
CA ASP A 148 8.41 -4.44 -11.02
C ASP A 148 8.01 -5.87 -10.66
N ASN A 149 7.72 -6.68 -11.68
CA ASN A 149 7.34 -8.08 -11.57
C ASN A 149 6.14 -8.34 -10.63
N ALA A 150 5.15 -7.43 -10.66
CA ALA A 150 3.98 -7.50 -9.80
C ALA A 150 2.91 -8.45 -10.38
N PRO A 151 2.18 -9.22 -9.55
CA PRO A 151 1.07 -10.04 -10.02
C PRO A 151 -0.10 -9.16 -10.49
N LEU A 152 -0.77 -9.57 -11.57
CA LEU A 152 -1.85 -8.81 -12.20
C LEU A 152 -3.04 -8.57 -11.27
N ALA A 153 -3.33 -9.49 -10.34
CA ALA A 153 -4.37 -9.29 -9.33
C ALA A 153 -4.12 -8.03 -8.48
N LEU A 154 -2.86 -7.80 -8.10
CA LEU A 154 -2.45 -6.61 -7.35
C LEU A 154 -2.60 -5.34 -8.18
N VAL A 155 -2.18 -5.37 -9.45
CA VAL A 155 -2.31 -4.22 -10.36
C VAL A 155 -3.79 -3.86 -10.56
N ALA A 156 -4.67 -4.85 -10.71
CA ALA A 156 -6.11 -4.64 -10.81
C ALA A 156 -6.71 -4.02 -9.54
N GLY A 157 -6.29 -4.49 -8.36
CA GLY A 157 -6.69 -3.91 -7.08
C GLY A 157 -6.26 -2.45 -6.93
N ASP A 158 -5.05 -2.12 -7.38
CA ASP A 158 -4.56 -0.74 -7.40
C ASP A 158 -5.33 0.15 -8.39
N LEU A 159 -5.68 -0.35 -9.58
CA LEU A 159 -6.52 0.39 -10.53
C LEU A 159 -7.89 0.70 -9.93
N HIS A 160 -8.47 -0.21 -9.16
CA HIS A 160 -9.69 0.08 -8.41
C HIS A 160 -9.45 1.17 -7.36
N ARG A 161 -8.35 1.06 -6.59
CA ARG A 161 -8.01 2.00 -5.51
C ARG A 161 -7.80 3.42 -6.03
N TYR A 162 -6.92 3.59 -7.02
CA TYR A 162 -6.43 4.88 -7.47
C TYR A 162 -7.22 5.45 -8.65
N ALA A 163 -7.69 4.59 -9.55
CA ALA A 163 -8.39 4.99 -10.78
C ALA A 163 -9.91 4.74 -10.72
N GLY A 164 -10.42 4.05 -9.68
CA GLY A 164 -11.83 3.73 -9.53
C GLY A 164 -12.35 2.66 -10.50
N VAL A 165 -11.45 2.00 -11.24
CA VAL A 165 -11.81 1.01 -12.26
C VAL A 165 -11.85 -0.38 -11.66
N MET A 166 -13.03 -1.00 -11.67
CA MET A 166 -13.17 -2.41 -11.33
C MET A 166 -12.91 -3.26 -12.57
N VAL A 167 -12.00 -4.22 -12.43
CA VAL A 167 -11.71 -5.21 -13.45
C VAL A 167 -11.65 -6.61 -12.83
N ASP A 168 -12.44 -7.52 -13.38
CA ASP A 168 -12.38 -8.94 -13.02
C ASP A 168 -11.15 -9.58 -13.65
N VAL A 169 -10.28 -10.14 -12.81
CA VAL A 169 -9.10 -10.88 -13.23
C VAL A 169 -9.38 -12.38 -13.05
N PRO A 170 -9.56 -13.14 -14.14
CA PRO A 170 -9.76 -14.58 -14.06
C PRO A 170 -8.60 -15.27 -13.33
N PRO A 171 -8.85 -16.40 -12.63
CA PRO A 171 -7.80 -17.10 -11.88
C PRO A 171 -6.54 -17.40 -12.69
N ALA A 172 -6.69 -17.80 -13.96
CA ALA A 172 -5.58 -18.09 -14.87
C ALA A 172 -4.68 -16.88 -15.19
N LEU A 173 -5.15 -15.66 -14.94
CA LEU A 173 -4.42 -14.42 -15.20
C LEU A 173 -3.89 -13.75 -13.94
N ARG A 174 -4.32 -14.14 -12.73
CA ARG A 174 -3.97 -13.45 -11.47
C ARG A 174 -2.46 -13.38 -11.21
N GLU A 175 -1.74 -14.45 -11.54
CA GLU A 175 -0.30 -14.57 -11.32
C GLU A 175 0.54 -14.02 -12.48
N ARG A 176 -0.08 -13.58 -13.58
CA ARG A 176 0.65 -12.96 -14.70
C ARG A 176 1.40 -11.74 -14.17
N ARG A 177 2.66 -11.63 -14.55
CA ARG A 177 3.54 -10.58 -14.05
C ARG A 177 3.48 -9.35 -14.95
N PHE A 178 3.43 -8.19 -14.31
CA PHE A 178 3.47 -6.89 -14.95
C PHE A 178 4.67 -6.10 -14.42
N SER A 179 5.46 -5.56 -15.34
CA SER A 179 6.50 -4.58 -15.07
C SER A 179 6.26 -3.37 -15.97
N GLY A 180 6.23 -2.19 -15.39
CA GLY A 180 5.90 -0.97 -16.12
C GLY A 180 5.30 0.09 -15.22
N THR A 181 4.88 1.18 -15.86
CA THR A 181 4.29 2.32 -15.18
C THR A 181 2.92 2.59 -15.77
N LEU A 182 1.92 2.77 -14.91
CA LEU A 182 0.56 3.15 -15.27
C LEU A 182 0.29 4.58 -14.79
N ILE A 183 -0.33 5.39 -15.64
CA ILE A 183 -0.84 6.71 -15.28
C ILE A 183 -2.33 6.57 -14.97
N VAL A 184 -2.73 6.89 -13.74
CA VAL A 184 -4.07 6.59 -13.19
C VAL A 184 -4.99 7.80 -13.06
N ASP A 185 -4.61 8.95 -13.63
CA ASP A 185 -5.46 10.15 -13.69
C ASP A 185 -6.78 9.88 -14.44
N ASN A 186 -6.74 8.97 -15.43
CA ASN A 186 -7.91 8.47 -16.14
C ASN A 186 -7.90 6.94 -16.09
N GLY A 187 -8.81 6.37 -15.31
CA GLY A 187 -8.87 4.93 -15.10
C GLY A 187 -9.11 4.11 -16.36
N ASP A 188 -9.97 4.56 -17.28
CA ASP A 188 -10.21 3.83 -18.53
C ASP A 188 -8.98 3.85 -19.44
N ALA A 189 -8.21 4.94 -19.43
CA ALA A 189 -6.93 5.00 -20.14
C ALA A 189 -5.91 4.04 -19.49
N ALA A 190 -5.78 4.07 -18.16
CA ALA A 190 -4.87 3.19 -17.42
C ALA A 190 -5.15 1.70 -17.67
N LEU A 191 -6.44 1.31 -17.71
CA LEU A 191 -6.83 -0.07 -18.00
C LEU A 191 -6.50 -0.46 -19.44
N ARG A 192 -6.73 0.43 -20.42
CA ARG A 192 -6.37 0.16 -21.83
C ARG A 192 -4.86 0.00 -21.99
N ASP A 193 -4.07 0.86 -21.35
CA ASP A 193 -2.61 0.79 -21.38
C ASP A 193 -2.12 -0.53 -20.79
N LEU A 194 -2.65 -0.95 -19.63
CA LEU A 194 -2.34 -2.23 -19.01
C LEU A 194 -2.60 -3.41 -19.96
N VAL A 195 -3.78 -3.43 -20.57
CA VAL A 195 -4.22 -4.51 -21.48
C VAL A 195 -3.33 -4.56 -22.73
N GLN A 196 -3.00 -3.40 -23.30
CA GLN A 196 -2.12 -3.30 -24.46
C GLN A 196 -0.70 -3.78 -24.14
N LEU A 197 -0.13 -3.35 -23.02
CA LEU A 197 1.22 -3.75 -22.59
C LEU A 197 1.32 -5.26 -22.30
N MET A 198 0.24 -5.86 -21.81
CA MET A 198 0.20 -7.30 -21.49
C MET A 198 -0.27 -8.19 -22.64
N GLY A 199 -0.65 -7.61 -23.78
CA GLY A 199 -1.24 -8.34 -24.90
C GLY A 199 -2.52 -9.08 -24.53
N LEU A 200 -3.34 -8.50 -23.65
CA LEU A 200 -4.63 -9.03 -23.23
C LEU A 200 -5.77 -8.42 -24.06
N ARG A 201 -6.99 -8.88 -23.82
CA ARG A 201 -8.21 -8.22 -24.30
C ARG A 201 -9.10 -7.82 -23.14
N LEU A 202 -9.95 -6.83 -23.39
CA LEU A 202 -11.04 -6.44 -22.52
C LEU A 202 -12.34 -7.05 -23.01
N GLY A 203 -12.95 -7.88 -22.18
CA GLY A 203 -14.35 -8.25 -22.29
C GLY A 203 -15.23 -7.35 -21.41
N GLY A 204 -16.50 -7.19 -21.78
CA GLY A 204 -17.50 -6.45 -20.99
C GLY A 204 -17.65 -4.98 -21.35
N HIS A 205 -18.09 -4.18 -20.37
CA HIS A 205 -18.35 -2.74 -20.52
C HIS A 205 -17.87 -1.94 -19.30
N ALA A 206 -17.88 -0.61 -19.40
CA ALA A 206 -17.50 0.28 -18.30
C ALA A 206 -18.23 -0.08 -16.99
N GLY A 207 -17.46 -0.26 -15.92
CA GLY A 207 -17.95 -0.70 -14.60
C GLY A 207 -18.01 -2.22 -14.37
N ALA A 208 -17.80 -3.03 -15.41
CA ALA A 208 -17.78 -4.49 -15.34
C ALA A 208 -16.76 -5.09 -16.34
N TRP A 209 -15.55 -4.52 -16.36
CA TRP A 209 -14.47 -5.01 -17.23
C TRP A 209 -14.00 -6.38 -16.78
N ARG A 210 -13.68 -7.25 -17.75
CA ARG A 210 -13.04 -8.55 -17.50
C ARG A 210 -11.81 -8.67 -18.39
N LEU A 211 -10.70 -9.14 -17.82
CA LEU A 211 -9.50 -9.46 -18.60
C LEU A 211 -9.65 -10.82 -19.29
N GLU A 212 -9.33 -10.86 -20.58
CA GLU A 212 -9.39 -12.05 -21.41
C GLU A 212 -8.04 -12.30 -22.08
N GLN A 213 -7.70 -13.57 -22.31
CA GLN A 213 -6.57 -13.91 -23.18
C GLN A 213 -6.93 -13.61 -24.64
N PRO A 214 -5.95 -13.22 -25.47
CA PRO A 214 -6.16 -13.11 -26.91
C PRO A 214 -6.53 -14.47 -27.52
#